data_AF-A0A9E2HHW3-F1
#
_entry.id   AF-A0A9E2HHW3-F1
#
_cell.length_a   1.000
_cell.length_b   1.000
_cell.length_c   1.000
_cell.angle_alpha   90.00
_cell.angle_beta   90.00
_cell.angle_gamma   90.00
#
_symmetry.space_group_name_H-M   'P 1'
#
loop_
_entity.id
_entity.type
_entity.pdbx_description
1 polymer ?
#
loop_
_entity_poly.entity_id
_entity_poly.type
_entity_poly.pdbx_seq_one_letter_code
_entity_poly.pdbx_strand_id
1 'polypeptide(L)'
;FYDGSYDLLLSTTIVESGLDVPTANTLIVHKADMFGLAQLHQIRGRIGRAKARAFAYLTTPPNKPMSLSSERRLQVLQSLDNLGAGFQLASHDLDQRGGGNLLGDEQSGHIREVGVELYQQMLEDAVSELRLSGEGGGVVDRGWSPAINVGAAVLIPENYVPDLNVRLSLYRRLSDAENSETREALAAELIDRFGPLPDEAKQLLRIVGIKANCKTACIERIDIGPKGAVLTLRNNAFPNPMGLVGLIQKNHAFWKIRPDQKIVVKGEWDTAAERLKVAERITADLARVAGA
;
A
#
# COMPACT_ATOMS: atom_id res chain seq x y z
N PHE A 1 36.22 -19.22 15.68
CA PHE A 1 34.76 -19.01 15.78
C PHE A 1 34.04 -19.92 14.79
N TYR A 2 34.32 -19.85 13.48
CA TYR A 2 33.77 -20.80 12.49
C TYR A 2 34.10 -22.27 12.79
N ASP A 3 35.34 -22.57 13.19
CA ASP A 3 35.75 -23.94 13.54
C ASP A 3 35.36 -24.36 14.98
N GLY A 4 34.52 -23.58 15.67
CA GLY A 4 34.07 -23.88 17.03
C GLY A 4 35.12 -23.73 18.14
N SER A 5 36.33 -23.24 17.84
CA SER A 5 37.39 -23.07 18.86
C SER A 5 37.12 -21.96 19.90
N TYR A 6 36.08 -21.16 19.69
CA TYR A 6 35.70 -20.04 20.56
C TYR A 6 34.17 -19.89 20.55
N ASP A 7 33.57 -19.71 21.73
CA ASP A 7 32.11 -19.63 21.92
C ASP A 7 31.55 -18.20 21.89
N LEU A 8 32.40 -17.19 22.15
CA LEU A 8 31.99 -15.78 22.19
C LEU A 8 32.83 -14.91 21.25
N LEU A 9 32.14 -14.15 20.39
CA LEU A 9 32.74 -13.17 19.50
C LEU A 9 32.35 -11.76 19.96
N LEU A 10 33.30 -11.02 20.50
CA LEU A 10 33.14 -9.59 20.75
C LEU A 10 33.55 -8.82 19.49
N SER A 11 32.62 -8.08 18.90
CA SER A 11 32.86 -7.34 17.66
C SER A 11 32.18 -5.97 17.68
N THR A 12 32.69 -5.07 16.85
CA THR A 12 32.01 -3.84 16.45
C THR A 12 30.94 -4.13 15.39
N THR A 13 30.32 -3.08 14.86
CA THR A 13 29.27 -3.17 13.82
C THR A 13 29.71 -3.85 12.52
N ILE A 14 31.00 -4.14 12.34
CA ILE A 14 31.54 -4.81 11.15
C ILE A 14 30.93 -6.20 10.88
N VAL A 15 30.30 -6.83 11.87
CA VAL A 15 29.49 -8.06 11.68
C VAL A 15 28.35 -7.86 10.68
N GLU A 16 27.84 -6.62 10.55
CA GLU A 16 26.83 -6.23 9.56
C GLU A 16 27.28 -6.51 8.11
N SER A 17 28.59 -6.43 7.85
CA SER A 17 29.18 -6.35 6.50
C SER A 17 29.70 -7.66 5.89
N GLY A 18 29.58 -8.81 6.55
CA GLY A 18 29.98 -10.08 5.90
C GLY A 18 30.29 -11.29 6.78
N LEU A 19 30.16 -11.19 8.11
CA LEU A 19 30.28 -12.35 9.00
C LEU A 19 28.92 -13.00 9.18
N ASP A 20 28.70 -14.09 8.44
CA ASP A 20 27.54 -14.97 8.63
C ASP A 20 27.96 -16.18 9.46
N VAL A 21 27.50 -16.29 10.70
CA VAL A 21 27.83 -17.43 11.58
C VAL A 21 26.55 -18.22 11.86
N PRO A 22 26.26 -19.27 11.07
CA PRO A 22 24.97 -19.97 11.15
C PRO A 22 24.68 -20.61 12.51
N THR A 23 25.73 -20.94 13.27
CA THR A 23 25.65 -21.54 14.61
C THR A 23 25.36 -20.52 15.71
N ALA A 24 25.50 -19.22 15.43
CA ALA A 24 25.20 -18.18 16.41
C ALA A 24 23.68 -18.00 16.55
N ASN A 25 23.17 -18.30 17.73
CA ASN A 25 21.76 -18.16 18.08
C ASN A 25 21.48 -17.03 19.07
N THR A 26 22.52 -16.39 19.62
CA THR A 26 22.36 -15.32 20.62
C THR A 26 23.14 -14.08 20.19
N LEU A 27 22.46 -12.95 20.10
CA LEU A 27 23.03 -11.64 19.81
C LEU A 27 22.81 -10.72 21.02
N ILE A 28 23.85 -9.99 21.42
CA ILE A 28 23.75 -8.94 22.43
C ILE A 28 24.26 -7.64 21.81
N VAL A 29 23.36 -6.66 21.68
CA VAL A 29 23.71 -5.32 21.21
C VAL A 29 23.86 -4.39 22.42
N HIS A 30 25.10 -3.97 22.66
CA HIS A 30 25.40 -2.98 23.68
C HIS A 30 24.99 -1.57 23.23
N LYS A 31 24.19 -0.85 24.03
CA LYS A 31 23.71 0.52 23.72
C LYS A 31 22.98 0.62 22.37
N ALA A 32 21.93 -0.18 22.21
CA ALA A 32 21.12 -0.25 21.00
C ALA A 32 20.45 1.09 20.64
N ASP A 33 20.27 1.99 21.60
CA ASP A 33 19.73 3.34 21.42
C ASP A 33 20.57 4.22 20.48
N MET A 34 21.86 3.93 20.34
CA MET A 34 22.78 4.66 19.46
C MET A 34 22.72 4.21 17.99
N PHE A 35 22.05 3.10 17.71
CA PHE A 35 22.01 2.50 16.38
C PHE A 35 20.79 2.95 15.57
N GLY A 36 20.99 3.04 14.26
CA GLY A 36 19.89 3.20 13.31
C GLY A 36 19.00 1.95 13.25
N LEU A 37 17.75 2.12 12.86
CA LEU A 37 16.77 1.03 12.77
C LEU A 37 17.26 -0.02 11.77
N ALA A 38 17.69 0.45 10.60
CA ALA A 38 18.29 -0.35 9.54
C ALA A 38 19.43 -1.26 10.04
N GLN A 39 20.37 -0.67 10.79
CA GLN A 39 21.55 -1.36 11.29
C GLN A 39 21.18 -2.45 12.29
N LEU A 40 20.30 -2.15 13.26
CA LEU A 40 19.88 -3.12 14.27
C LEU A 40 19.21 -4.34 13.65
N HIS A 41 18.39 -4.13 12.62
CA HIS A 41 17.74 -5.22 11.90
C HIS A 41 18.72 -6.02 11.04
N GLN A 42 19.68 -5.37 10.36
CA GLN A 42 20.72 -6.09 9.63
C GLN A 42 21.55 -6.98 10.56
N ILE A 43 21.95 -6.47 11.73
CA ILE A 43 22.71 -7.26 12.73
C ILE A 43 21.85 -8.39 13.29
N ARG A 44 20.56 -8.15 13.59
CA ARG A 44 19.61 -9.20 14.01
C ARG A 44 19.47 -10.31 12.97
N GLY A 45 19.48 -9.97 11.67
CA GLY A 45 19.39 -10.95 10.57
C GLY A 45 20.64 -11.83 10.35
N ARG A 46 21.72 -11.61 11.11
CA ARG A 46 22.94 -12.43 11.07
C ARG A 46 22.94 -13.62 12.03
N ILE A 47 21.92 -13.72 12.89
CA ILE A 47 21.73 -14.86 13.81
C ILE A 47 20.45 -15.62 13.46
N GLY A 48 20.30 -16.85 13.95
CA GLY A 48 19.05 -17.62 13.80
C GLY A 48 18.83 -18.24 12.43
N ARG A 49 19.91 -18.60 11.74
CA ARG A 49 19.88 -19.38 10.49
C ARG A 49 19.77 -20.89 10.72
N ALA A 50 19.92 -21.34 11.97
CA ALA A 50 19.73 -22.73 12.37
C ALA A 50 18.27 -23.03 12.75
N LYS A 51 17.92 -24.31 12.90
CA LYS A 51 16.59 -24.75 13.38
C LYS A 51 16.26 -24.29 14.81
N ALA A 52 17.28 -23.94 15.60
CA ALA A 52 17.11 -23.50 16.97
C ALA A 52 16.63 -22.04 17.02
N ARG A 53 15.70 -21.75 17.93
CA ARG A 53 15.24 -20.38 18.18
C ARG A 53 16.43 -19.51 18.58
N ALA A 54 16.50 -18.32 17.98
CA ALA A 54 17.52 -17.34 18.27
C ALA A 54 16.97 -16.18 19.12
N PHE A 55 17.84 -15.56 19.91
CA PHE A 55 17.53 -14.48 20.83
C PHE A 55 18.42 -13.27 20.56
N ALA A 56 17.81 -12.08 20.49
CA ALA A 56 18.51 -10.82 20.37
C ALA A 56 18.21 -9.94 21.58
N TYR A 57 19.24 -9.61 22.36
CA TYR A 57 19.15 -8.73 23.52
C TYR A 57 19.65 -7.34 23.16
N LEU A 58 18.76 -6.35 23.22
CA LEU A 58 19.05 -4.96 22.94
C LEU A 58 19.14 -4.22 24.28
N THR A 59 20.34 -3.75 24.64
CA THR A 59 20.57 -3.09 25.93
C THR A 59 20.63 -1.58 25.77
N THR A 60 20.19 -0.84 26.78
CA THR A 60 20.22 0.62 26.83
C THR A 60 20.86 1.10 28.14
N PRO A 61 21.37 2.34 28.21
CA PRO A 61 22.00 2.84 29.43
C PRO A 61 20.99 2.95 30.59
N PRO A 62 21.27 2.40 31.78
CA PRO A 62 20.31 2.38 32.88
C PRO A 62 20.03 3.77 33.48
N ASN A 63 20.98 4.70 33.36
CA ASN A 63 20.94 6.01 34.01
C ASN A 63 20.66 7.16 33.04
N LYS A 64 20.21 6.87 31.80
CA LYS A 64 19.92 7.89 30.81
C LYS A 64 18.53 7.65 30.20
N PRO A 65 17.61 8.62 30.30
CA PRO A 65 16.33 8.49 29.61
C PRO A 65 16.58 8.43 28.09
N MET A 66 15.92 7.47 27.44
CA MET A 66 15.98 7.36 25.99
C MET A 66 15.25 8.52 25.33
N SER A 67 15.71 8.92 24.14
CA SER A 67 14.94 9.85 23.33
C SER A 67 13.66 9.17 22.83
N LEU A 68 12.60 9.95 22.63
CA LEU A 68 11.31 9.45 22.13
C LEU A 68 11.46 8.76 20.75
N SER A 69 12.42 9.20 19.94
CA SER A 69 12.72 8.60 18.64
C SER A 69 13.46 7.25 18.77
N SER A 70 14.39 7.14 19.71
CA SER A 70 15.07 5.87 20.05
C SER A 70 14.10 4.84 20.63
N GLU A 71 13.16 5.27 21.48
CA GLU A 71 12.15 4.39 22.08
C GLU A 71 11.20 3.81 21.03
N ARG A 72 10.61 4.68 20.19
CA ARG A 72 9.78 4.25 19.06
C ARG A 72 10.53 3.29 18.13
N ARG A 73 11.80 3.57 17.85
CA ARG A 73 12.64 2.71 17.01
C ARG A 73 12.81 1.31 17.59
N LEU A 74 13.13 1.20 18.89
CA LEU A 74 13.31 -0.10 19.54
C LEU A 74 11.97 -0.86 19.66
N GLN A 75 10.85 -0.16 19.89
CA GLN A 75 9.51 -0.76 19.87
C GLN A 75 9.16 -1.34 18.50
N VAL A 76 9.41 -0.58 17.43
CA VAL A 76 9.24 -1.07 16.05
C VAL A 76 10.08 -2.31 15.82
N LEU A 77 11.35 -2.29 16.20
CA LEU A 77 12.24 -3.44 16.05
C LEU A 77 11.77 -4.69 16.82
N GLN A 78 11.16 -4.53 18.00
CA GLN A 78 10.54 -5.63 18.75
C GLN A 78 9.30 -6.20 18.07
N SER A 79 8.52 -5.35 17.39
CA SER A 79 7.32 -5.81 16.66
C SER A 79 7.63 -6.58 15.37
N LEU A 80 8.87 -6.49 14.87
CA LEU A 80 9.36 -7.12 13.64
C LEU A 80 9.69 -8.61 13.83
N ASP A 81 8.78 -9.41 14.38
CA ASP A 81 9.09 -10.80 14.78
C ASP A 81 8.86 -11.89 13.71
N ASN A 82 8.47 -11.51 12.49
CA ASN A 82 8.21 -12.45 11.39
C ASN A 82 9.00 -12.14 10.11
N LEU A 83 9.24 -13.19 9.32
CA LEU A 83 9.78 -13.14 7.96
C LEU A 83 9.03 -12.06 7.15
N GLY A 84 9.74 -11.08 6.57
CA GLY A 84 9.16 -9.88 5.92
C GLY A 84 9.48 -8.55 6.63
N ALA A 85 10.10 -8.61 7.81
CA ALA A 85 10.49 -7.46 8.63
C ALA A 85 11.41 -6.41 7.94
N GLY A 86 12.17 -6.79 6.91
CA GLY A 86 13.06 -5.86 6.20
C GLY A 86 12.35 -4.73 5.47
N PHE A 87 11.06 -4.90 5.13
CA PHE A 87 10.28 -3.92 4.38
C PHE A 87 9.65 -2.85 5.28
N GLN A 88 9.06 -3.25 6.41
CA GLN A 88 8.58 -2.31 7.44
C GLN A 88 9.71 -1.42 7.97
N LEU A 89 10.90 -1.98 8.03
CA LEU A 89 12.13 -1.29 8.39
C LEU A 89 12.51 -0.19 7.40
N ALA A 90 12.47 -0.47 6.09
CA ALA A 90 12.84 0.49 5.06
C ALA A 90 11.87 1.69 5.01
N SER A 91 10.56 1.43 5.13
CA SER A 91 9.55 2.49 5.18
C SER A 91 9.69 3.36 6.43
N HIS A 92 9.94 2.76 7.59
CA HIS A 92 10.08 3.49 8.84
C HIS A 92 11.41 4.27 8.92
N ASP A 93 12.45 3.82 8.23
CA ASP A 93 13.73 4.53 8.09
C ASP A 93 13.62 5.70 7.09
N LEU A 94 12.80 5.56 6.04
CA LEU A 94 12.47 6.63 5.08
C LEU A 94 11.70 7.77 5.76
N ASP A 95 10.73 7.43 6.61
CA ASP A 95 9.95 8.39 7.40
C ASP A 95 10.81 9.08 8.49
N GLN A 96 11.68 8.34 9.19
CA GLN A 96 12.53 8.91 10.25
C GLN A 96 13.68 9.76 9.73
N ARG A 97 14.23 9.46 8.54
CA ARG A 97 15.28 10.28 7.91
C ARG A 97 14.73 11.58 7.33
N GLY A 98 13.40 11.76 7.36
CA GLY A 98 12.73 12.91 6.76
C GLY A 98 13.12 13.01 5.30
N GLY A 99 12.68 12.04 4.48
CA GLY A 99 12.91 11.95 3.04
C GLY A 99 12.79 13.30 2.36
N GLY A 100 13.91 14.02 2.35
CA GLY A 100 14.03 15.35 1.82
C GLY A 100 13.98 15.24 0.31
N ASN A 101 12.95 15.87 -0.24
CA ASN A 101 12.93 16.48 -1.55
C ASN A 101 13.34 15.59 -2.73
N LEU A 102 12.39 14.81 -3.24
CA LEU A 102 12.41 14.39 -4.65
C LEU A 102 11.48 15.24 -5.53
N LEU A 103 10.69 16.15 -4.94
CA LEU A 103 9.89 17.16 -5.63
C LEU A 103 9.79 18.38 -4.71
N GLY A 104 10.19 19.54 -5.25
CA GLY A 104 10.45 20.80 -4.53
C GLY A 104 9.34 21.29 -3.61
N ASP A 105 9.71 22.28 -2.79
CA ASP A 105 8.86 23.04 -1.89
C ASP A 105 7.51 23.38 -2.52
N GLU A 106 6.50 22.55 -2.26
CA GLU A 106 5.11 22.90 -2.04
C GLU A 106 4.29 21.61 -1.87
N GLN A 107 3.38 21.62 -0.90
CA GLN A 107 2.30 20.64 -0.70
C GLN A 107 2.59 19.42 0.19
N SER A 108 2.46 19.65 1.49
CA SER A 108 2.14 18.67 2.55
C SER A 108 0.83 17.87 2.33
N GLY A 109 0.15 18.03 1.19
CA GLY A 109 -1.14 17.41 0.88
C GLY A 109 -1.06 15.96 0.33
N HIS A 110 0.11 15.49 -0.10
CA HIS A 110 0.26 14.20 -0.79
C HIS A 110 0.39 12.97 0.13
N ILE A 111 0.59 13.16 1.45
CA ILE A 111 0.74 12.04 2.41
C ILE A 111 -0.54 11.18 2.50
N ARG A 112 -1.69 11.71 2.10
CA ARG A 112 -2.96 10.96 2.07
C ARG A 112 -3.17 10.09 0.84
N GLU A 113 -2.39 10.28 -0.23
CA GLU A 113 -2.60 9.63 -1.53
C GLU A 113 -1.77 8.35 -1.70
N VAL A 114 -0.74 8.17 -0.86
CA VAL A 114 0.20 7.03 -0.88
C VAL A 114 -0.46 5.69 -0.47
N GLY A 115 -1.62 5.73 0.19
CA GLY A 115 -2.23 4.54 0.79
C GLY A 115 -2.75 3.48 -0.19
N VAL A 116 -3.13 3.83 -1.42
CA VAL A 116 -3.77 2.90 -2.36
C VAL A 116 -2.77 2.29 -3.34
N GLU A 117 -1.82 3.06 -3.86
CA GLU A 117 -0.79 2.57 -4.79
C GLU A 117 0.22 1.67 -4.07
N LEU A 118 0.68 2.07 -2.88
CA LEU A 118 1.56 1.25 -2.04
C LEU A 118 0.86 -0.05 -1.61
N TYR A 119 -0.43 0.01 -1.27
CA TYR A 119 -1.22 -1.15 -0.88
C TYR A 119 -1.47 -2.13 -2.05
N GLN A 120 -1.68 -1.62 -3.26
CA GLN A 120 -1.85 -2.45 -4.46
C GLN A 120 -0.55 -3.14 -4.86
N GLN A 121 0.58 -2.43 -4.76
CA GLN A 121 1.91 -3.00 -5.00
C GLN A 121 2.23 -4.08 -3.95
N MET A 122 1.89 -3.84 -2.67
CA MET A 122 1.98 -4.84 -1.60
C MET A 122 1.09 -6.08 -1.85
N LEU A 123 -0.08 -5.91 -2.48
CA LEU A 123 -0.98 -7.02 -2.80
C LEU A 123 -0.47 -7.85 -4.00
N GLU A 124 0.09 -7.18 -5.01
CA GLU A 124 0.69 -7.83 -6.19
C GLU A 124 1.95 -8.61 -5.82
N ASP A 125 2.79 -8.06 -4.96
CA ASP A 125 4.03 -8.70 -4.51
C ASP A 125 3.74 -9.88 -3.56
N ALA A 126 2.82 -9.73 -2.59
CA ALA A 126 2.43 -10.83 -1.69
C ALA A 126 1.75 -12.00 -2.42
N VAL A 127 1.06 -11.74 -3.52
CA VAL A 127 0.48 -12.79 -4.39
C VAL A 127 1.56 -13.44 -5.26
N SER A 128 2.58 -12.69 -5.66
CA SER A 128 3.72 -13.21 -6.43
C SER A 128 4.65 -14.09 -5.58
N GLU A 129 4.86 -13.74 -4.31
CA GLU A 129 5.68 -14.52 -3.37
C GLU A 129 5.03 -15.86 -2.97
N LEU A 130 3.71 -15.90 -2.76
CA LEU A 130 2.98 -17.14 -2.47
C LEU A 130 2.97 -18.14 -3.65
N ARG A 131 3.08 -17.64 -4.88
CA ARG A 131 3.19 -18.46 -6.11
C ARG A 131 4.56 -19.14 -6.24
N LEU A 132 5.61 -18.57 -5.64
CA LEU A 132 6.97 -19.12 -5.65
C LEU A 132 7.18 -20.23 -4.60
N SER A 133 6.30 -20.30 -3.57
CA SER A 133 6.44 -21.23 -2.44
C SER A 133 5.73 -22.60 -2.56
N GLY A 134 5.02 -22.91 -3.65
CA GLY A 134 4.62 -24.30 -3.95
C GLY A 134 3.25 -24.51 -4.63
N GLU A 135 3.30 -25.35 -5.66
CA GLU A 135 2.23 -26.14 -6.32
C GLU A 135 1.02 -25.43 -6.96
N GLY A 136 1.08 -25.28 -8.29
CA GLY A 136 -0.09 -25.56 -9.14
C GLY A 136 -1.13 -24.46 -9.40
N GLY A 137 -0.77 -23.17 -9.31
CA GLY A 137 -1.67 -22.08 -9.68
C GLY A 137 -1.11 -21.26 -10.83
N GLY A 138 -1.60 -21.50 -12.05
CA GLY A 138 -1.21 -20.77 -13.26
C GLY A 138 -1.24 -19.25 -13.05
N VAL A 139 -0.37 -18.55 -13.77
CA VAL A 139 -0.32 -17.08 -13.82
C VAL A 139 -1.71 -16.56 -14.18
N VAL A 140 -2.51 -16.18 -13.19
CA VAL A 140 -3.62 -15.27 -13.43
C VAL A 140 -2.94 -13.95 -13.69
N ASP A 141 -2.75 -13.64 -14.98
CA ASP A 141 -2.49 -12.28 -15.45
C ASP A 141 -3.63 -11.43 -14.90
N ARG A 142 -3.34 -10.67 -13.83
CA ARG A 142 -4.34 -9.77 -13.23
C ARG A 142 -4.59 -8.54 -14.10
N GLY A 143 -3.92 -8.46 -15.25
CA GLY A 143 -3.95 -7.32 -16.13
C GLY A 143 -3.36 -6.08 -15.47
N TRP A 144 -3.57 -4.96 -16.14
CA TRP A 144 -3.22 -3.64 -15.67
C TRP A 144 -4.22 -3.13 -14.61
N SER A 145 -3.76 -2.22 -13.75
CA SER A 145 -4.57 -1.60 -12.70
C SER A 145 -4.76 -0.10 -12.97
N PRO A 146 -6.02 0.42 -12.96
CA PRO A 146 -6.27 1.85 -13.01
C PRO A 146 -5.73 2.60 -11.78
N ALA A 147 -5.05 3.73 -11.98
CA ALA A 147 -4.68 4.67 -10.93
C ALA A 147 -5.83 5.64 -10.64
N ILE A 148 -6.21 5.80 -9.37
CA ILE A 148 -7.39 6.59 -8.95
C ILE A 148 -6.98 7.60 -7.87
N ASN A 149 -6.98 8.88 -8.22
CA ASN A 149 -6.63 10.00 -7.34
C ASN A 149 -7.86 10.86 -7.07
N VAL A 150 -8.32 10.85 -5.82
CA VAL A 150 -9.56 11.52 -5.40
C VAL A 150 -9.39 12.30 -4.09
N GLY A 151 -8.20 12.26 -3.49
CA GLY A 151 -7.90 12.89 -2.21
C GLY A 151 -8.83 12.49 -1.05
N ALA A 152 -9.35 11.26 -1.08
CA ALA A 152 -10.14 10.65 -0.01
C ALA A 152 -9.26 9.69 0.83
N ALA A 153 -9.63 9.43 2.08
CA ALA A 153 -8.92 8.48 2.93
C ALA A 153 -9.53 7.09 2.72
N VAL A 154 -8.75 6.16 2.18
CA VAL A 154 -9.29 4.91 1.62
C VAL A 154 -8.55 3.75 2.26
N LEU A 155 -9.09 3.23 3.37
CA LEU A 155 -8.49 2.14 4.12
C LEU A 155 -9.53 1.43 4.99
N ILE A 156 -9.20 0.22 5.44
CA ILE A 156 -9.87 -0.47 6.54
C ILE A 156 -9.16 -0.04 7.85
N PRO A 157 -9.84 0.72 8.72
CA PRO A 157 -9.23 1.21 9.95
C PRO A 157 -8.87 0.09 10.92
N GLU A 158 -7.78 0.25 11.68
CA GLU A 158 -7.36 -0.72 12.70
C GLU A 158 -8.36 -0.82 13.87
N ASN A 159 -9.02 0.29 14.21
CA ASN A 159 -10.09 0.29 15.21
C ASN A 159 -11.36 -0.43 14.73
N TYR A 160 -11.51 -0.68 13.43
CA TYR A 160 -12.64 -1.42 12.86
C TYR A 160 -12.30 -2.90 12.64
N VAL A 161 -11.11 -3.19 12.11
CA VAL A 161 -10.56 -4.55 12.00
C VAL A 161 -9.16 -4.58 12.63
N PRO A 162 -9.06 -4.95 13.93
CA PRO A 162 -7.78 -4.95 14.65
C PRO A 162 -6.79 -5.98 14.11
N ASP A 163 -7.27 -7.18 13.78
CA ASP A 163 -6.42 -8.25 13.28
C ASP A 163 -5.89 -7.93 11.87
N LEU A 164 -4.56 -7.87 11.75
CA LEU A 164 -3.88 -7.54 10.49
C LEU A 164 -4.11 -8.60 9.41
N ASN A 165 -4.10 -9.89 9.76
CA ASN A 165 -4.27 -10.98 8.79
C ASN A 165 -5.68 -10.97 8.20
N VAL A 166 -6.70 -10.73 9.04
CA VAL A 166 -8.09 -10.56 8.61
C VAL A 166 -8.21 -9.36 7.68
N ARG A 167 -7.60 -8.23 8.04
CA ARG A 167 -7.62 -7.01 7.21
C ARG A 167 -6.95 -7.23 5.85
N LEU A 168 -5.78 -7.87 5.79
CA LEU A 168 -5.10 -8.24 4.54
C LEU A 168 -5.95 -9.19 3.68
N SER A 169 -6.62 -10.16 4.31
CA SER A 169 -7.54 -11.08 3.62
C SER A 169 -8.74 -10.34 3.01
N LEU A 170 -9.35 -9.41 3.77
CA LEU A 170 -10.47 -8.58 3.30
C LEU A 170 -10.07 -7.73 2.10
N TYR A 171 -8.90 -7.11 2.14
CA TYR A 171 -8.42 -6.32 1.02
C TYR A 171 -8.13 -7.17 -0.24
N ARG A 172 -7.61 -8.40 -0.08
CA ARG A 172 -7.43 -9.33 -1.22
C ARG A 172 -8.78 -9.61 -1.88
N ARG A 173 -9.80 -9.93 -1.08
CA ARG A 173 -11.17 -10.18 -1.57
C ARG A 173 -11.77 -8.93 -2.21
N LEU A 174 -11.52 -7.74 -1.66
CA LEU A 174 -11.92 -6.47 -2.27
C LEU A 174 -11.29 -6.27 -3.64
N SER A 175 -10.01 -6.60 -3.81
CA SER A 175 -9.32 -6.48 -5.11
C SER A 175 -9.88 -7.42 -6.17
N ASP A 176 -10.41 -8.58 -5.76
CA ASP A 176 -11.00 -9.59 -6.65
C ASP A 176 -12.51 -9.35 -6.89
N ALA A 177 -13.13 -8.39 -6.19
CA ALA A 177 -14.56 -8.07 -6.29
C ALA A 177 -14.86 -7.16 -7.50
N GLU A 178 -14.86 -7.76 -8.69
CA GLU A 178 -15.03 -7.02 -9.95
C GLU A 178 -16.48 -6.62 -10.26
N ASN A 179 -17.49 -7.31 -9.71
CA ASN A 179 -18.91 -7.02 -9.92
C ASN A 179 -19.57 -6.34 -8.69
N SER A 180 -20.71 -5.67 -8.92
CA SER A 180 -21.43 -4.96 -7.86
C SER A 180 -21.97 -5.90 -6.78
N GLU A 181 -22.50 -7.07 -7.16
CA GLU A 181 -23.08 -8.05 -6.25
C GLU A 181 -22.06 -8.56 -5.22
N THR A 182 -20.83 -8.87 -5.65
CA THR A 182 -19.75 -9.33 -4.77
C THR A 182 -19.33 -8.23 -3.81
N ARG A 183 -19.29 -6.97 -4.26
CA ARG A 183 -18.99 -5.83 -3.39
C ARG A 183 -20.07 -5.60 -2.34
N GLU A 184 -21.34 -5.72 -2.73
CA GLU A 184 -22.48 -5.59 -1.81
C GLU A 184 -22.50 -6.72 -0.78
N ALA A 185 -22.25 -7.97 -1.22
CA ALA A 185 -22.13 -9.12 -0.33
C ALA A 185 -20.98 -8.93 0.68
N LEU A 186 -19.83 -8.42 0.21
CA LEU A 186 -18.69 -8.15 1.09
C LEU A 186 -18.96 -7.00 2.06
N ALA A 187 -19.68 -5.96 1.62
CA ALA A 187 -20.12 -4.88 2.49
C ALA A 187 -21.08 -5.40 3.58
N ALA A 188 -22.04 -6.27 3.23
CA ALA A 188 -22.94 -6.89 4.18
C ALA A 188 -22.19 -7.78 5.18
N GLU A 189 -21.22 -8.57 4.73
CA GLU A 189 -20.36 -9.37 5.61
C GLU A 189 -19.56 -8.48 6.58
N LEU A 190 -18.99 -7.37 6.10
CA LEU A 190 -18.26 -6.43 6.97
C LEU A 190 -19.17 -5.87 8.07
N ILE A 191 -20.41 -5.51 7.70
CA ILE A 191 -21.39 -4.99 8.65
C ILE A 191 -21.79 -6.05 9.68
N ASP A 192 -22.05 -7.28 9.24
CA ASP A 192 -22.43 -8.38 10.11
C ASP A 192 -21.32 -8.75 11.11
N ARG A 193 -20.06 -8.76 10.66
CA ARG A 193 -18.91 -9.19 11.47
C ARG A 193 -18.33 -8.10 12.36
N PHE A 194 -18.32 -6.85 11.90
CA PHE A 194 -17.56 -5.75 12.53
C PHE A 194 -18.43 -4.54 12.87
N GLY A 195 -19.73 -4.56 12.54
CA GLY A 195 -20.64 -3.43 12.76
C GLY A 195 -20.57 -2.37 11.65
N PRO A 196 -21.14 -1.17 11.86
CA PRO A 196 -21.32 -0.18 10.81
C PRO A 196 -19.99 0.24 10.17
N LEU A 197 -19.97 0.32 8.83
CA LEU A 197 -18.77 0.69 8.09
C LEU A 197 -18.30 2.12 8.45
N PRO A 198 -17.01 2.29 8.83
CA PRO A 198 -16.37 3.60 8.88
C PRO A 198 -16.35 4.28 7.51
N ASP A 199 -16.18 5.60 7.50
CA ASP A 199 -16.22 6.36 6.25
C ASP A 199 -15.07 5.98 5.30
N GLU A 200 -13.90 5.67 5.82
CA GLU A 200 -12.75 5.21 5.04
C GLU A 200 -13.03 3.85 4.36
N ALA A 201 -13.73 2.95 5.06
CA ALA A 201 -14.10 1.64 4.53
C ALA A 201 -15.22 1.75 3.48
N LYS A 202 -16.20 2.65 3.69
CA LYS A 202 -17.20 2.99 2.66
C LYS A 202 -16.53 3.55 1.42
N GLN A 203 -15.56 4.45 1.59
CA GLN A 203 -14.82 5.06 0.49
C GLN A 203 -14.01 4.00 -0.28
N LEU A 204 -13.39 3.04 0.43
CA LEU A 204 -12.70 1.89 -0.17
C LEU A 204 -13.60 1.04 -1.06
N LEU A 205 -14.79 0.64 -0.58
CA LEU A 205 -15.74 -0.13 -1.38
C LEU A 205 -16.13 0.59 -2.68
N ARG A 206 -16.30 1.91 -2.61
CA ARG A 206 -16.63 2.73 -3.78
C ARG A 206 -15.46 2.84 -4.77
N ILE A 207 -14.22 2.94 -4.28
CA ILE A 207 -13.03 2.92 -5.14
C ILE A 207 -12.89 1.60 -5.89
N VAL A 208 -13.18 0.47 -5.24
CA VAL A 208 -13.21 -0.83 -5.94
C VAL A 208 -14.26 -0.80 -7.06
N GLY A 209 -15.41 -0.16 -6.82
CA GLY A 209 -16.41 0.17 -7.83
C GLY A 209 -15.88 0.92 -9.04
N ILE A 210 -15.23 2.05 -8.76
CA ILE A 210 -14.64 2.91 -9.78
C ILE A 210 -13.56 2.16 -10.56
N LYS A 211 -12.74 1.34 -9.89
CA LYS A 211 -11.69 0.54 -10.52
C LYS A 211 -12.26 -0.45 -11.53
N ALA A 212 -13.34 -1.16 -11.18
CA ALA A 212 -14.02 -2.06 -12.10
C ALA A 212 -14.55 -1.31 -13.34
N ASN A 213 -15.19 -0.16 -13.14
CA ASN A 213 -15.66 0.67 -14.24
C ASN A 213 -14.52 1.16 -15.15
N CYS A 214 -13.40 1.58 -14.56
CA CYS A 214 -12.21 1.99 -15.30
C CYS A 214 -11.62 0.86 -16.14
N LYS A 215 -11.58 -0.38 -15.63
CA LYS A 215 -11.15 -1.55 -16.42
C LYS A 215 -12.04 -1.74 -17.64
N THR A 216 -13.36 -1.74 -17.47
CA THR A 216 -14.33 -1.88 -18.57
C THR A 216 -14.19 -0.77 -19.61
N ALA A 217 -13.95 0.47 -19.16
CA ALA A 217 -13.82 1.63 -20.02
C ALA A 217 -12.39 1.87 -20.57
N CYS A 218 -11.42 0.99 -20.27
CA CYS A 218 -10.00 1.17 -20.59
C CYS A 218 -9.39 2.50 -20.08
N ILE A 219 -9.77 2.95 -18.88
CA ILE A 219 -9.25 4.16 -18.25
C ILE A 219 -8.03 3.82 -17.38
N GLU A 220 -6.84 4.22 -17.83
CA GLU A 220 -5.57 4.01 -17.12
C GLU A 220 -5.47 4.81 -15.83
N ARG A 221 -5.91 6.06 -15.85
CA ARG A 221 -5.78 6.96 -14.71
C ARG A 221 -6.95 7.93 -14.63
N ILE A 222 -7.40 8.20 -13.41
CA ILE A 222 -8.38 9.24 -13.11
C ILE A 222 -7.85 10.13 -11.98
N ASP A 223 -7.72 11.42 -12.27
CA ASP A 223 -7.32 12.45 -11.32
C ASP A 223 -8.48 13.41 -11.08
N ILE A 224 -8.96 13.51 -9.83
CA ILE A 224 -10.13 14.31 -9.47
C ILE A 224 -9.74 15.32 -8.41
N GLY A 225 -9.82 16.59 -8.79
CA GLY A 225 -9.60 17.73 -7.92
C GLY A 225 -10.86 18.57 -7.72
N PRO A 226 -10.76 19.67 -6.96
CA PRO A 226 -11.87 20.56 -6.69
C PRO A 226 -12.49 21.19 -7.95
N LYS A 227 -11.71 21.39 -9.02
CA LYS A 227 -12.14 22.09 -10.24
C LYS A 227 -12.52 21.17 -11.41
N GLY A 228 -12.48 19.86 -11.21
CA GLY A 228 -12.75 18.90 -12.28
C GLY A 228 -11.98 17.60 -12.16
N ALA A 229 -12.16 16.76 -13.17
CA ALA A 229 -11.53 15.47 -13.33
C ALA A 229 -10.79 15.39 -14.66
N VAL A 230 -9.66 14.67 -14.67
CA VAL A 230 -8.91 14.31 -15.87
C VAL A 230 -8.82 12.79 -15.92
N LEU A 231 -9.19 12.22 -17.06
CA LEU A 231 -9.11 10.79 -17.33
C LEU A 231 -8.11 10.53 -18.46
N THR A 232 -7.20 9.59 -18.23
CA THR A 232 -6.24 9.11 -19.22
C THR A 232 -6.66 7.72 -19.67
N LEU A 233 -6.80 7.54 -20.98
CA LEU A 233 -7.18 6.27 -21.58
C LEU A 233 -5.93 5.41 -21.80
N ARG A 234 -6.04 4.11 -21.51
CA ARG A 234 -4.98 3.16 -21.78
C ARG A 234 -4.77 3.04 -23.29
N ASN A 235 -3.52 3.14 -23.72
CA ASN A 235 -3.15 3.12 -25.15
C ASN A 235 -3.87 4.19 -25.99
N ASN A 236 -4.38 5.26 -25.37
CA ASN A 236 -5.22 6.26 -26.02
C ASN A 236 -6.43 5.68 -26.78
N ALA A 237 -6.95 4.55 -26.31
CA ALA A 237 -8.05 3.84 -26.96
C ALA A 237 -9.26 3.72 -26.03
N PHE A 238 -10.44 3.93 -26.58
CA PHE A 238 -11.70 3.69 -25.90
C PHE A 238 -12.50 2.64 -26.67
N PRO A 239 -13.13 1.64 -26.02
CA PRO A 239 -13.79 0.52 -26.70
C PRO A 239 -14.86 0.93 -27.72
N ASN A 240 -15.65 1.96 -27.43
CA ASN A 240 -16.67 2.53 -28.34
C ASN A 240 -16.41 4.03 -28.61
N PRO A 241 -15.56 4.39 -29.59
CA PRO A 241 -15.22 5.79 -29.86
C PRO A 241 -16.43 6.65 -30.26
N MET A 242 -17.38 6.09 -31.03
CA MET A 242 -18.58 6.83 -31.46
C MET A 242 -19.49 7.14 -30.27
N GLY A 243 -19.70 6.17 -29.39
CA GLY A 243 -20.46 6.34 -28.16
C GLY A 243 -19.81 7.37 -27.23
N LEU A 244 -18.48 7.36 -27.11
CA LEU A 244 -17.73 8.34 -26.33
C LEU A 244 -17.95 9.77 -26.87
N VAL A 245 -17.83 9.96 -28.19
CA VAL A 245 -18.09 11.26 -28.82
C VAL A 245 -19.53 11.71 -28.57
N GLY A 246 -20.51 10.81 -28.70
CA GLY A 246 -21.92 11.11 -28.41
C GLY A 246 -22.15 11.53 -26.96
N LEU A 247 -21.52 10.85 -25.99
CA LEU A 247 -21.58 11.20 -24.57
C LEU A 247 -21.00 12.59 -24.30
N ILE A 248 -19.87 12.92 -24.93
CA ILE A 248 -19.22 14.22 -24.78
C ILE A 248 -20.04 15.33 -25.42
N GLN A 249 -20.61 15.11 -26.61
CA GLN A 249 -21.48 16.09 -27.26
C GLN A 249 -22.73 16.40 -26.43
N LYS A 250 -23.36 15.36 -25.86
CA LYS A 250 -24.50 15.52 -24.95
C LYS A 250 -24.15 16.36 -23.71
N ASN A 251 -22.90 16.28 -23.25
CA ASN A 251 -22.42 16.98 -22.06
C ASN A 251 -21.35 18.07 -22.36
N HIS A 252 -21.37 18.66 -23.57
CA HIS A 252 -20.29 19.50 -24.10
C HIS A 252 -19.94 20.73 -23.23
N ALA A 253 -20.88 21.18 -22.40
CA ALA A 253 -20.65 22.27 -21.44
C ALA A 253 -19.57 21.91 -20.41
N PHE A 254 -19.51 20.64 -20.01
CA PHE A 254 -18.64 20.16 -18.92
C PHE A 254 -17.58 19.17 -19.39
N TRP A 255 -17.82 18.42 -20.47
CA TRP A 255 -16.92 17.37 -20.96
C TRP A 255 -16.16 17.85 -22.20
N LYS A 256 -14.85 17.60 -22.23
CA LYS A 256 -13.99 17.93 -23.37
C LYS A 256 -12.92 16.86 -23.57
N ILE A 257 -12.59 16.57 -24.83
CA ILE A 257 -11.36 15.85 -25.17
C ILE A 257 -10.27 16.87 -25.46
N ARG A 258 -9.11 16.68 -24.84
CA ARG A 258 -7.90 17.47 -25.12
C ARG A 258 -7.12 16.87 -26.30
N PRO A 259 -6.21 17.64 -26.94
CA PRO A 259 -5.36 17.14 -28.03
C PRO A 259 -4.49 15.92 -27.67
N ASP A 260 -4.17 15.74 -26.39
CA ASP A 260 -3.44 14.59 -25.85
C ASP A 260 -4.35 13.37 -25.56
N GLN A 261 -5.56 13.35 -26.13
CA GLN A 261 -6.57 12.29 -25.99
C GLN A 261 -7.06 12.03 -24.55
N LYS A 262 -6.78 12.96 -23.64
CA LYS A 262 -7.33 12.95 -22.28
C LYS A 262 -8.75 13.50 -22.27
N ILE A 263 -9.60 12.91 -21.45
CA ILE A 263 -10.96 13.39 -21.21
C ILE A 263 -10.92 14.29 -19.98
N VAL A 264 -11.44 15.50 -20.12
CA VAL A 264 -11.55 16.47 -19.03
C VAL A 264 -13.02 16.71 -18.72
N VAL A 265 -13.38 16.58 -17.45
CA VAL A 265 -14.71 16.87 -16.94
C VAL A 265 -14.61 18.04 -15.96
N LYS A 266 -15.22 19.17 -16.29
CA LYS A 266 -15.26 20.36 -15.43
C LYS A 266 -16.36 20.24 -14.38
N GLY A 267 -16.08 20.73 -13.19
CA GLY A 267 -17.05 20.84 -12.10
C GLY A 267 -16.43 21.46 -10.86
N GLU A 268 -17.23 21.64 -9.82
CA GLU A 268 -16.79 22.19 -8.53
C GLU A 268 -17.14 21.18 -7.44
N TRP A 269 -16.12 20.55 -6.85
CA TRP A 269 -16.24 19.44 -5.88
C TRP A 269 -15.23 19.61 -4.74
N ASP A 270 -15.58 20.42 -3.76
CA ASP A 270 -14.65 20.81 -2.69
C ASP A 270 -14.38 19.65 -1.71
N THR A 271 -15.36 18.77 -1.50
CA THR A 271 -15.22 17.68 -0.53
C THR A 271 -14.75 16.38 -1.18
N ALA A 272 -14.02 15.55 -0.43
CA ALA A 272 -13.62 14.21 -0.89
C ALA A 272 -14.83 13.31 -1.21
N ALA A 273 -15.93 13.45 -0.46
CA ALA A 273 -17.15 12.68 -0.67
C ALA A 273 -17.83 13.03 -2.00
N GLU A 274 -17.89 14.32 -2.36
CA GLU A 274 -18.40 14.78 -3.66
C GLU A 274 -17.51 14.30 -4.81
N ARG A 275 -16.19 14.47 -4.67
CA ARG A 275 -15.21 14.00 -5.66
C ARG A 275 -15.39 12.51 -5.93
N LEU A 276 -15.54 11.69 -4.90
CA LEU A 276 -15.75 10.24 -5.04
C LEU A 276 -17.10 9.90 -5.68
N LYS A 277 -18.17 10.62 -5.34
CA LYS A 277 -19.48 10.47 -5.98
C LYS A 277 -19.47 10.80 -7.46
N VAL A 278 -18.73 11.83 -7.84
CA VAL A 278 -18.61 12.20 -9.24
C VAL A 278 -17.68 11.25 -9.99
N ALA A 279 -16.60 10.77 -9.37
CA ALA A 279 -15.76 9.70 -9.91
C ALA A 279 -16.57 8.48 -10.33
N GLU A 280 -17.41 8.01 -9.41
CA GLU A 280 -18.28 6.86 -9.59
C GLU A 280 -19.27 7.08 -10.73
N ARG A 281 -19.91 8.25 -10.78
CA ARG A 281 -20.84 8.61 -11.88
C ARG A 281 -20.13 8.65 -13.24
N ILE A 282 -19.01 9.38 -13.33
CA ILE A 282 -18.26 9.55 -14.58
C ILE A 282 -17.81 8.19 -15.12
N THR A 283 -17.22 7.35 -14.25
CA THR A 283 -16.71 6.05 -14.66
C THR A 283 -17.83 5.06 -14.99
N ALA A 284 -18.96 5.10 -14.28
CA ALA A 284 -20.12 4.29 -14.62
C ALA A 284 -20.74 4.67 -15.97
N ASP A 285 -20.84 5.96 -16.28
CA ASP A 285 -21.32 6.42 -17.60
C ASP A 285 -20.38 6.00 -18.73
N LEU A 286 -19.06 6.11 -18.52
CA LEU A 286 -18.06 5.65 -19.48
C LEU A 286 -18.08 4.13 -19.64
N ALA A 287 -18.18 3.36 -18.56
CA ALA A 287 -18.28 1.91 -18.62
C ALA A 287 -19.53 1.45 -19.38
N ARG A 288 -20.67 2.12 -19.18
CA ARG A 288 -21.90 1.84 -19.92
C ARG A 288 -21.73 2.07 -21.42
N VAL A 289 -21.08 3.16 -21.81
CA VAL A 289 -20.81 3.46 -23.22
C VAL A 289 -19.79 2.50 -23.82
N ALA A 290 -18.80 2.06 -23.05
CA ALA A 290 -17.79 1.09 -23.49
C ALA A 290 -18.39 -0.29 -23.76
N GLY A 291 -19.41 -0.70 -23.00
CA GLY A 291 -20.10 -1.99 -23.14
C GLY A 291 -21.29 -2.00 -24.10
N ALA A 292 -21.66 -0.84 -24.68
CA ALA A 292 -22.75 -0.69 -25.64
C ALA A 292 -22.23 -0.69 -27.09
#